data_AF-A0A8J4TDQ3-F1
#
_entry.id   AF-A0A8J4TDQ3-F1
#
_cell.length_a   1.000
_cell.length_b   1.000
_cell.length_c   1.000
_cell.angle_alpha   90.00
_cell.angle_beta   90.00
_cell.angle_gamma   90.00
#
_symmetry.space_group_name_H-M   'P 1'
#
loop_
_entity.id
_entity.type
_entity.pdbx_description
1 polymer ?
#
loop_
_entity_poly.entity_id
_entity_poly.type
_entity_poly.pdbx_seq_one_letter_code
_entity_poly.pdbx_strand_id
1 'polypeptide(L)'
;PAFGCKQICFGLGVFLLSEYGNLCCHLALRNLRPPGSTVRRIPQPVPGRFLTRLFTLVACPHYTYEVMSWIGFAIMTQSLPAALFAAAGFGQMSIWALSKLKAYRRDFPDFPRRRRAIVPFVL
;
A
#
# COMPACT_ATOMS: atom_id res chain seq x y z
N PRO A 1 -1.97 24.48 -11.30
CA PRO A 1 -2.89 23.98 -10.26
C PRO A 1 -3.90 25.08 -9.92
N ALA A 2 -5.19 24.79 -10.14
CA ALA A 2 -6.30 25.74 -10.05
C ALA A 2 -6.56 26.29 -8.65
N PHE A 3 -6.16 25.58 -7.58
CA PHE A 3 -6.38 25.99 -6.19
C PHE A 3 -5.10 26.50 -5.49
N GLY A 4 -4.04 26.80 -6.26
CA GLY A 4 -2.82 27.45 -5.77
C GLY A 4 -1.95 26.61 -4.82
N CYS A 5 -1.07 27.27 -4.05
CA CYS A 5 -0.06 26.61 -3.23
C CYS A 5 -0.63 25.67 -2.15
N LYS A 6 -1.81 25.98 -1.60
CA LYS A 6 -2.44 25.15 -0.55
C LYS A 6 -2.72 23.73 -1.05
N GLN A 7 -3.23 23.60 -2.28
CA GLN A 7 -3.46 22.31 -2.93
C GLN A 7 -2.15 21.57 -3.19
N ILE A 8 -1.12 22.28 -3.65
CA ILE A 8 0.21 21.69 -3.91
C ILE A 8 0.80 21.16 -2.60
N CYS A 9 0.80 21.95 -1.53
CA CYS A 9 1.31 21.54 -0.23
C CYS A 9 0.52 20.36 0.36
N PHE A 10 -0.81 20.37 0.22
CA PHE A 10 -1.64 19.25 0.66
C PHE A 10 -1.34 17.97 -0.12
N GLY A 11 -1.33 18.03 -1.46
CA GLY A 11 -0.99 16.90 -2.32
C GLY A 11 0.41 16.35 -2.06
N LEU A 12 1.39 17.25 -1.85
CA LEU A 12 2.75 16.89 -1.47
C LEU A 12 2.80 16.20 -0.10
N GLY A 13 2.05 16.70 0.90
CA GLY A 13 1.95 16.08 2.21
C GLY A 13 1.39 14.65 2.15
N VAL A 14 0.32 14.45 1.36
CA VAL A 14 -0.24 13.12 1.11
C VAL A 14 0.76 12.22 0.40
N PHE A 15 1.44 12.74 -0.64
CA PHE A 15 2.44 12.00 -1.39
C PHE A 15 3.60 11.53 -0.50
N LEU A 16 4.20 12.44 0.27
CA LEU A 16 5.36 12.13 1.13
C LEU A 16 5.00 11.14 2.25
N LEU A 17 3.84 11.31 2.90
CA LEU A 17 3.37 10.38 3.93
C LEU A 17 3.15 8.99 3.33
N SER A 18 2.61 8.93 2.12
CA SER A 18 2.34 7.68 1.41
C SER A 18 3.62 6.98 1.00
N GLU A 19 4.57 7.67 0.38
CA GLU A 19 5.88 7.12 0.02
C GLU A 19 6.66 6.65 1.25
N TYR A 20 6.61 7.39 2.36
CA TYR A 20 7.22 6.95 3.62
C TYR A 20 6.56 5.67 4.16
N GLY A 21 5.24 5.57 4.08
CA GLY A 21 4.49 4.35 4.42
C GLY A 21 4.85 3.17 3.51
N ASN A 22 4.96 3.41 2.21
CA ASN A 22 5.36 2.43 1.21
C ASN A 22 6.77 1.89 1.51
N LEU A 23 7.73 2.79 1.75
CA LEU A 23 9.10 2.44 2.14
C LEU A 23 9.13 1.61 3.43
N CYS A 24 8.38 2.02 4.46
CA CYS A 24 8.28 1.25 5.70
C CYS A 24 7.75 -0.16 5.47
N CYS A 25 6.75 -0.32 4.59
CA CYS A 25 6.21 -1.62 4.23
C CYS A 25 7.23 -2.47 3.45
N HIS A 26 7.95 -1.89 2.50
CA HIS A 26 9.01 -2.58 1.77
C HIS A 26 10.16 -3.02 2.67
N LEU A 27 10.58 -2.19 3.62
CA LEU A 27 11.60 -2.56 4.61
C LEU A 27 11.11 -3.71 5.50
N ALA A 28 9.85 -3.68 5.93
CA ALA A 28 9.25 -4.77 6.69
C ALA A 28 9.22 -6.07 5.86
N LEU A 29 8.80 -6.00 4.60
CA LEU A 29 8.74 -7.14 3.68
C LEU A 29 10.13 -7.70 3.36
N ARG A 30 11.14 -6.83 3.19
CA ARG A 30 12.53 -7.24 2.96
C ARG A 30 13.05 -8.11 4.10
N ASN A 31 12.73 -7.73 5.34
CA ASN A 31 13.19 -8.44 6.53
C ASN A 31 12.46 -9.78 6.77
N LEU A 32 11.38 -10.08 6.04
CA LEU A 32 10.71 -11.38 6.14
C LEU A 32 11.49 -12.52 5.48
N ARG A 33 12.42 -12.20 4.57
CA ARG A 33 13.20 -13.20 3.83
C ARG A 33 14.69 -13.06 4.20
N PRO A 34 15.21 -13.87 5.13
CA PRO A 34 16.65 -13.90 5.37
C PRO A 34 17.39 -14.30 4.09
N PRO A 35 18.59 -13.73 3.85
CA PRO A 35 19.38 -14.02 2.66
C PRO A 35 19.62 -15.53 2.52
N GLY A 36 19.39 -16.07 1.32
CA GLY A 36 19.54 -17.50 1.03
C GLY A 36 18.31 -18.37 1.34
N SER A 37 17.21 -17.82 1.87
CA SER A 37 16.00 -18.60 2.18
C SER A 37 14.85 -18.35 1.19
N THR A 38 14.06 -19.39 0.90
CA THR A 38 12.82 -19.28 0.10
C THR A 38 11.55 -19.27 0.95
N VAL A 39 11.69 -19.32 2.28
CA VAL A 39 10.58 -19.42 3.23
C VAL A 39 9.68 -18.19 3.13
N ARG A 40 8.37 -18.42 2.97
CA ARG A 40 7.36 -17.37 3.05
C ARG A 40 6.92 -17.21 4.50
N ARG A 41 6.78 -15.97 4.96
CA ARG A 41 6.24 -15.62 6.28
C ARG A 41 5.09 -14.66 6.12
N ILE A 42 4.16 -14.69 7.07
CA ILE A 42 3.06 -13.72 7.12
C ILE A 42 3.62 -12.36 7.56
N PRO A 43 3.43 -11.29 6.78
CA PRO A 43 3.87 -9.96 7.18
C PRO A 43 3.14 -9.50 8.44
N GLN A 44 3.89 -8.96 9.41
CA GLN A 44 3.38 -8.42 10.66
C GLN A 44 3.80 -6.94 10.81
N PRO A 45 3.05 -6.15 11.59
CA PRO A 45 3.47 -4.79 11.94
C PRO A 45 4.85 -4.80 12.61
N VAL A 46 5.68 -3.82 12.25
CA VAL A 46 7.02 -3.65 12.83
C VAL A 46 6.94 -2.65 14.00
N PRO A 47 7.39 -3.03 15.21
CA PRO A 47 7.47 -2.10 16.34
C PRO A 47 8.26 -0.84 15.99
N GLY A 48 7.77 0.33 16.41
CA GLY A 48 8.40 1.63 16.11
C GLY A 48 8.05 2.24 14.74
N ARG A 49 7.33 1.54 13.86
CA ARG A 49 6.86 2.10 12.58
C ARG A 49 5.33 2.11 12.51
N PHE A 50 4.71 3.22 12.91
CA PHE A 50 3.25 3.36 12.97
C PHE A 50 2.55 3.00 11.64
N LEU A 51 3.11 3.40 10.50
CA LEU A 51 2.53 3.12 9.18
C LEU A 51 2.50 1.62 8.82
N THR A 52 3.31 0.79 9.47
CA THR A 52 3.23 -0.67 9.29
C THR A 52 2.06 -1.31 10.04
N ARG A 53 1.36 -0.57 10.92
CA ARG A 53 0.13 -1.08 11.56
C ARG A 53 -0.92 -1.47 10.53
N LEU A 54 -0.87 -0.93 9.32
CA LEU A 54 -1.77 -1.28 8.23
C LEU A 54 -1.70 -2.77 7.86
N PHE A 55 -0.60 -3.47 8.15
CA PHE A 55 -0.49 -4.94 8.00
C PHE A 55 -1.50 -5.73 8.85
N THR A 56 -2.08 -5.14 9.92
CA THR A 56 -3.15 -5.81 10.68
C THR A 56 -4.48 -5.81 9.94
N LEU A 57 -4.70 -4.82 9.06
CA LEU A 57 -5.96 -4.58 8.36
C LEU A 57 -5.94 -5.13 6.94
N VAL A 58 -4.81 -4.99 6.23
CA VAL A 58 -4.66 -5.41 4.83
C VAL A 58 -3.43 -6.29 4.63
N ALA A 59 -3.50 -7.20 3.67
CA ALA A 59 -2.41 -8.10 3.30
C ALA A 59 -1.29 -7.36 2.55
N CYS A 60 -1.63 -6.38 1.72
CA CYS A 60 -0.68 -5.64 0.88
C CYS A 60 -0.77 -4.12 1.13
N PRO A 61 -0.34 -3.62 2.30
CA PRO A 61 -0.44 -2.19 2.63
C PRO A 61 0.45 -1.28 1.77
N HIS A 62 1.54 -1.80 1.21
CA HIS A 62 2.39 -1.07 0.26
C HIS A 62 1.59 -0.60 -0.96
N TYR A 63 0.71 -1.45 -1.50
CA TYR A 63 -0.17 -1.04 -2.60
C TYR A 63 -1.20 0.02 -2.17
N THR A 64 -1.69 -0.03 -0.93
CA THR A 64 -2.55 1.04 -0.40
C THR A 64 -1.82 2.38 -0.40
N TYR A 65 -0.58 2.38 0.08
CA TYR A 65 0.27 3.58 0.10
C TYR A 65 0.61 4.06 -1.30
N GLU A 66 0.91 3.16 -2.22
CA GLU A 66 1.22 3.52 -3.62
C GLU A 66 0.01 4.16 -4.31
N VAL A 67 -1.19 3.64 -4.11
CA VAL A 67 -2.43 4.27 -4.61
C VAL A 67 -2.61 5.68 -4.01
N MET A 68 -2.37 5.82 -2.70
CA MET A 68 -2.47 7.12 -2.02
C MET A 68 -1.41 8.12 -2.49
N SER A 69 -0.20 7.67 -2.85
CA SER A 69 0.81 8.56 -3.41
C SER A 69 0.40 9.06 -4.79
N TRP A 70 -0.13 8.19 -5.66
CA TRP A 70 -0.67 8.61 -6.96
C TRP A 70 -1.88 9.54 -6.84
N ILE A 71 -2.75 9.35 -5.85
CA ILE A 71 -3.84 10.30 -5.54
C ILE A 71 -3.28 11.65 -5.11
N GLY A 72 -2.30 11.69 -4.20
CA GLY A 72 -1.63 12.92 -3.78
C GLY A 72 -0.95 13.65 -4.95
N PHE A 73 -0.32 12.90 -5.85
CA PHE A 73 0.30 13.43 -7.06
C PHE A 73 -0.72 13.98 -8.07
N ALA A 74 -1.84 13.29 -8.26
CA ALA A 74 -2.93 13.76 -9.10
C ALA A 74 -3.57 15.04 -8.54
N ILE A 75 -3.75 15.12 -7.20
CA ILE A 75 -4.20 16.33 -6.53
C ILE A 75 -3.20 17.47 -6.73
N MET A 76 -1.90 17.21 -6.62
CA MET A 76 -0.86 18.23 -6.79
C MET A 76 -0.79 18.78 -8.22
N THR A 77 -0.83 17.89 -9.22
CA THR A 77 -0.64 18.26 -10.64
C THR A 77 -1.92 18.65 -11.36
N GLN A 78 -3.09 18.18 -10.89
CA GLN A 78 -4.37 18.26 -11.60
C GLN A 78 -4.29 17.81 -13.06
N SER A 79 -3.42 16.84 -13.32
CA SER A 79 -3.25 16.29 -14.64
C SER A 79 -4.18 15.09 -14.83
N LEU A 80 -5.00 15.15 -15.89
CA LEU A 80 -5.84 14.02 -16.28
C LEU A 80 -5.03 12.73 -16.50
N PRO A 81 -3.83 12.77 -17.12
CA PRO A 81 -2.99 11.58 -17.23
C PRO A 81 -2.61 10.96 -15.88
N ALA A 82 -2.27 11.77 -14.86
CA ALA A 82 -1.96 11.23 -13.53
C ALA A 82 -3.18 10.58 -12.87
N ALA A 83 -4.37 11.17 -13.02
CA ALA A 83 -5.60 10.59 -12.49
C ALA A 83 -5.95 9.26 -13.18
N LEU A 84 -5.82 9.19 -14.50
CA LEU A 84 -6.02 7.95 -15.26
C LEU A 84 -5.00 6.88 -14.88
N PHE A 85 -3.73 7.26 -14.72
CA PHE A 85 -2.67 6.36 -14.26
C PHE A 85 -2.96 5.82 -12.86
N ALA A 86 -3.40 6.68 -11.93
CA ALA A 86 -3.78 6.27 -10.58
C ALA A 86 -4.95 5.27 -10.60
N ALA A 87 -5.98 5.51 -11.42
CA ALA A 87 -7.14 4.63 -11.54
C ALA A 87 -6.78 3.27 -12.15
N ALA A 88 -6.01 3.27 -13.25
CA ALA A 88 -5.54 2.05 -13.90
C ALA A 88 -4.62 1.24 -12.97
N GLY A 89 -3.68 1.91 -12.30
CA GLY A 89 -2.78 1.31 -11.31
C GLY A 89 -3.54 0.70 -10.13
N PHE A 90 -4.55 1.41 -9.60
CA PHE A 90 -5.42 0.89 -8.54
C PHE A 90 -6.14 -0.39 -8.96
N GLY A 91 -6.71 -0.42 -10.17
CA GLY A 91 -7.37 -1.61 -10.71
C GLY A 91 -6.42 -2.82 -10.76
N GLN A 92 -5.23 -2.62 -11.34
CA GLN A 92 -4.24 -3.69 -11.48
C GLN A 92 -3.71 -4.18 -10.12
N MET A 93 -3.35 -3.25 -9.22
CA MET A 93 -2.88 -3.59 -7.89
C MET A 93 -3.95 -4.30 -7.05
N SER A 94 -5.23 -3.97 -7.24
CA SER A 94 -6.34 -4.66 -6.59
C SER A 94 -6.44 -6.13 -7.00
N ILE A 95 -6.30 -6.43 -8.30
CA ILE A 95 -6.28 -7.80 -8.82
C ILE A 95 -5.10 -8.59 -8.23
N TRP A 96 -3.91 -7.99 -8.19
CA TRP A 96 -2.73 -8.60 -7.59
C TRP A 96 -2.88 -8.82 -6.08
N ALA A 97 -3.43 -7.85 -5.36
CA ALA A 97 -3.64 -7.93 -3.92
C ALA A 97 -4.62 -9.05 -3.55
N LEU A 98 -5.73 -9.19 -4.28
CA LEU A 98 -6.71 -10.26 -4.11
C LEU A 98 -6.08 -11.64 -4.35
N SER A 99 -5.29 -11.75 -5.42
CA SER A 99 -4.57 -12.98 -5.74
C SER A 99 -3.59 -13.36 -4.63
N LYS A 100 -2.83 -12.39 -4.10
CA LYS A 100 -1.94 -12.61 -2.94
C LYS A 100 -2.72 -12.98 -1.68
N LEU A 101 -3.83 -12.32 -1.38
CA LEU A 101 -4.66 -12.63 -0.22
C LEU A 101 -5.18 -14.08 -0.27
N LYS A 102 -5.62 -14.53 -1.45
CA LYS A 102 -6.05 -15.92 -1.68
C LYS A 102 -4.90 -16.90 -1.48
N ALA A 103 -3.71 -16.59 -2.01
CA ALA A 103 -2.52 -17.40 -1.79
C ALA A 103 -2.14 -17.48 -0.30
N TYR A 104 -2.15 -16.34 0.42
CA TYR A 104 -1.87 -16.33 1.86
C TYR A 104 -2.83 -17.20 2.67
N ARG A 105 -4.14 -17.14 2.36
CA ARG A 105 -5.15 -17.98 3.04
C ARG A 105 -5.01 -19.47 2.72
N ARG A 106 -4.45 -19.81 1.54
CA ARG A 106 -4.19 -21.20 1.14
C ARG A 106 -2.91 -21.73 1.78
N ASP A 107 -1.84 -20.94 1.75
CA ASP A 107 -0.51 -21.32 2.19
C ASP A 107 -0.38 -21.30 3.72
N PHE A 108 -1.19 -20.48 4.41
CA PHE A 108 -1.13 -20.29 5.86
C PHE A 108 -2.52 -20.52 6.50
N PRO A 109 -2.74 -21.65 7.19
CA PRO A 109 -4.00 -21.93 7.88
C PRO A 109 -4.33 -20.91 8.97
N ASP A 110 -3.30 -20.39 9.65
CA ASP A 110 -3.42 -19.40 10.73
C ASP A 110 -3.58 -17.95 10.21
N PHE A 111 -3.76 -17.75 8.91
CA PHE A 111 -3.86 -16.41 8.36
C PHE A 111 -5.13 -15.69 8.85
N PRO A 112 -5.02 -14.48 9.42
CA PRO A 112 -6.15 -13.79 10.01
C PRO A 112 -7.23 -13.47 8.98
N ARG A 113 -8.42 -14.05 9.18
CA ARG A 113 -9.59 -13.92 8.28
C ARG A 113 -10.09 -12.48 8.11
N ARG A 114 -9.82 -11.61 9.10
CA ARG A 114 -10.22 -10.19 9.07
C ARG A 114 -9.37 -9.33 8.12
N ARG A 115 -8.18 -9.79 7.68
CA ARG A 115 -7.36 -9.03 6.73
C ARG A 115 -8.01 -8.97 5.35
N ARG A 116 -8.00 -7.78 4.79
CA ARG A 116 -8.44 -7.42 3.42
C ARG A 116 -7.27 -7.35 2.46
N ALA A 117 -7.51 -7.17 1.16
CA ALA A 117 -6.47 -7.21 0.15
C ALA A 117 -5.65 -5.90 0.12
N ILE A 118 -6.32 -4.77 -0.09
CA ILE A 118 -5.69 -3.48 -0.40
C ILE A 118 -6.40 -2.28 0.24
N VAL A 119 -7.74 -2.24 0.31
CA VAL A 119 -8.45 -1.12 0.96
C VAL A 119 -9.09 -1.64 2.24
N PRO A 120 -8.74 -1.09 3.42
CA PRO A 120 -9.39 -1.48 4.66
C PRO A 120 -10.91 -1.26 4.51
N PHE A 121 -11.69 -2.29 4.84
CA PHE A 121 -13.16 -2.31 4.81
C PHE A 121 -13.87 -2.40 3.45
N VAL A 122 -13.16 -2.31 2.32
CA VAL A 122 -13.78 -2.46 0.98
C VAL A 122 -13.31 -3.73 0.28
N LEU A 123 -12.00 -3.92 0.15
CA LEU A 123 -11.36 -4.96 -0.67
C LEU A 123 -10.13 -5.55 0.00
#